data_AF-A0A7R9MTS2-F1
#
_entry.id   AF-A0A7R9MTS2-F1
#
_cell.length_a   1.000
_cell.length_b   1.000
_cell.length_c   1.000
_cell.angle_alpha   90.00
_cell.angle_beta   90.00
_cell.angle_gamma   90.00
#
_symmetry.space_group_name_H-M   'P 1'
#
loop_
_entity.id
_entity.type
_entity.pdbx_description
1 polymer ?
#
loop_
_entity_poly.entity_id
_entity_poly.type
_entity_poly.pdbx_seq_one_letter_code
_entity_poly.pdbx_strand_id
1 'polypeptide(L)'
;QISQLLTDLGASQSEINKCLNENRKRAIKLEPKDTEVKRIKLEADDEEDDNEPVVPPAKISRNEANTAIDITAEDIIPRLNVISNVSDLVLVSMLSLPDSMPDHFQASYTPVAAAGTASQIKHLARLLASQLTAAGLGKGVEEMVDKMTNSSKKQLSAEQNIEQNQKIAIVIGQTI
;
A
#
# COMPACT_ATOMS: atom_id res chain seq x y z
N GLN A 1 -24.62 -1.01 2.01
CA GLN A 1 -24.65 -0.55 0.60
C GLN A 1 -25.92 -0.99 -0.11
N ILE A 2 -26.28 -2.29 -0.11
CA ILE A 2 -27.54 -2.80 -0.70
C ILE A 2 -28.82 -2.15 -0.15
N SER A 3 -28.92 -1.88 1.16
CA SER A 3 -30.12 -1.25 1.72
C SER A 3 -30.37 0.16 1.19
N GLN A 4 -29.30 0.92 0.87
CA GLN A 4 -29.42 2.27 0.33
C GLN A 4 -29.94 2.25 -1.11
N LEU A 5 -29.39 1.35 -1.93
CA LEU A 5 -29.84 1.13 -3.31
C LEU A 5 -31.32 0.73 -3.37
N LEU A 6 -31.79 -0.10 -2.44
CA LEU A 6 -33.20 -0.52 -2.38
C LEU A 6 -34.13 0.64 -1.97
N THR A 7 -33.69 1.50 -1.06
CA THR A 7 -34.42 2.72 -0.71
C THR A 7 -34.51 3.68 -1.90
N ASP A 8 -33.44 3.83 -2.67
CA ASP A 8 -33.40 4.70 -3.86
C ASP A 8 -34.30 4.18 -5.00
N LEU A 9 -34.54 2.86 -5.04
CA LEU A 9 -35.50 2.18 -5.94
C LEU A 9 -36.95 2.21 -5.43
N GLY A 10 -37.22 2.88 -4.30
CA GLY A 10 -38.55 3.08 -3.76
C GLY A 10 -39.05 1.97 -2.84
N ALA A 11 -38.20 1.03 -2.42
CA ALA A 11 -38.57 0.03 -1.42
C ALA A 11 -38.67 0.67 -0.03
N SER A 12 -39.69 0.32 0.75
CA SER A 12 -39.83 0.83 2.11
C SER A 12 -38.84 0.15 3.07
N GLN A 13 -38.44 0.88 4.12
CA GLN A 13 -37.52 0.34 5.13
C GLN A 13 -38.08 -0.93 5.82
N SER A 14 -39.40 -1.07 5.90
CA SER A 14 -40.09 -2.25 6.43
C SER A 14 -39.92 -3.48 5.53
N GLU A 15 -40.07 -3.32 4.21
CA GLU A 15 -39.90 -4.40 3.23
C GLU A 15 -38.43 -4.86 3.16
N ILE A 16 -37.49 -3.92 3.21
CA ILE A 16 -36.04 -4.22 3.24
C ILE A 16 -35.69 -5.07 4.48
N ASN A 17 -36.20 -4.69 5.65
CA ASN A 17 -35.94 -5.41 6.90
C ASN A 17 -36.57 -6.81 6.92
N LYS A 18 -37.77 -6.96 6.35
CA LYS A 18 -38.45 -8.26 6.24
C LYS A 18 -37.65 -9.23 5.38
N CYS A 19 -37.19 -8.79 4.21
CA CYS A 19 -36.39 -9.60 3.29
C CYS A 19 -35.03 -10.01 3.90
N LEU A 20 -34.38 -9.10 4.64
CA LEU A 20 -33.09 -9.38 5.29
C LEU A 20 -33.23 -10.41 6.44
N ASN A 21 -34.35 -10.39 7.16
CA ASN A 21 -34.60 -11.30 8.29
C ASN A 21 -35.10 -12.68 7.82
N GLU A 22 -35.85 -12.76 6.72
CA GLU A 22 -36.29 -14.04 6.13
C GLU A 22 -35.11 -14.86 5.58
N ASN A 23 -34.05 -14.21 5.09
CA ASN A 23 -32.86 -14.89 4.59
C ASN A 23 -31.94 -15.44 5.71
N ARG A 24 -31.96 -14.87 6.92
CA ARG A 24 -31.22 -15.45 8.06
C ARG A 24 -31.84 -16.76 8.56
N LYS A 25 -33.17 -16.89 8.48
CA LYS A 25 -33.87 -18.12 8.91
C LYS A 25 -33.62 -19.31 7.98
N ARG A 26 -33.26 -19.07 6.71
CA ARG A 26 -32.88 -20.13 5.75
C ARG A 26 -31.40 -20.55 5.87
N ALA A 27 -30.53 -19.68 6.39
CA ALA A 27 -29.12 -20.02 6.65
C ALA A 27 -28.92 -20.82 7.96
N ILE A 28 -29.88 -20.80 8.88
CA ILE A 28 -29.85 -21.53 10.17
C ILE A 28 -30.37 -22.99 10.02
N LYS A 29 -30.30 -23.58 8.82
CA LYS A 29 -30.64 -25.01 8.62
C LYS A 29 -29.56 -25.81 7.86
N LEU A 30 -28.32 -25.32 7.92
CA LEU A 30 -27.14 -26.09 7.53
C LEU A 30 -26.35 -26.42 8.80
N GLU A 31 -26.51 -27.68 9.23
CA GLU A 31 -25.79 -28.35 10.32
C GLU A 31 -24.27 -28.11 10.27
N PRO A 32 -23.57 -28.05 11.42
CA PRO A 32 -22.12 -27.90 11.45
C PRO A 32 -21.47 -29.28 11.20
N LYS A 33 -20.68 -29.41 10.13
CA LYS A 33 -19.68 -30.47 10.03
C LYS A 33 -18.31 -29.88 10.27
N ASP A 34 -17.72 -30.29 11.40
CA ASP A 34 -16.31 -30.20 11.72
C ASP A 34 -15.45 -30.68 10.54
N THR A 35 -14.49 -29.86 10.14
CA THR A 35 -13.18 -30.33 9.67
C THR A 35 -12.15 -29.24 9.93
N GLU A 36 -11.36 -29.44 10.99
CA GLU A 36 -10.03 -28.86 11.14
C GLU A 36 -9.18 -29.19 9.90
N VAL A 37 -8.58 -28.20 9.24
CA VAL A 37 -7.43 -28.44 8.37
C VAL A 37 -6.32 -27.44 8.69
N LYS A 38 -5.18 -28.04 9.02
CA LYS A 38 -3.98 -27.48 9.62
C LYS A 38 -3.26 -26.52 8.66
N ARG A 39 -2.57 -25.55 9.26
CA ARG A 39 -1.58 -24.66 8.63
C ARG A 39 -0.60 -25.47 7.79
N ILE A 40 -0.58 -25.25 6.48
CA ILE A 40 0.46 -25.79 5.59
C ILE A 40 1.57 -24.75 5.51
N LYS A 41 2.72 -25.16 6.02
CA LYS A 41 4.03 -24.55 5.89
C LYS A 41 4.56 -24.95 4.51
N LEU A 42 4.73 -23.97 3.61
CA LEU A 42 5.33 -24.20 2.30
C LEU A 42 6.84 -24.07 2.47
N GLU A 43 7.54 -25.19 2.27
CA GLU A 43 9.00 -25.30 2.27
C GLU A 43 9.59 -24.69 1.00
N ALA A 44 10.84 -24.24 1.12
CA ALA A 44 11.63 -23.57 0.10
C ALA A 44 12.10 -24.54 -1.01
N ASP A 45 12.22 -24.02 -2.23
CA ASP A 45 13.02 -24.62 -3.30
C ASP A 45 13.99 -23.52 -3.77
N ASP A 46 15.27 -23.88 -3.76
CA ASP A 46 16.45 -23.01 -3.85
C ASP A 46 17.24 -23.47 -5.07
N GLU A 47 17.15 -22.75 -6.20
CA GLU A 47 18.14 -22.84 -7.30
C GLU A 47 18.39 -21.47 -7.97
N GLU A 48 19.62 -20.99 -7.74
CA GLU A 48 20.53 -20.25 -8.64
C GLU A 48 20.32 -18.73 -8.94
N ASP A 49 21.07 -17.94 -8.17
CA ASP A 49 21.99 -16.86 -8.59
C ASP A 49 21.48 -15.75 -9.52
N ASP A 50 20.90 -14.70 -8.92
CA ASP A 50 21.18 -13.32 -9.32
C ASP A 50 21.46 -12.48 -8.06
N ASN A 51 22.73 -12.19 -7.84
CA ASN A 51 23.24 -11.38 -6.73
C ASN A 51 22.88 -9.89 -6.91
N GLU A 52 21.61 -9.53 -6.75
CA GLU A 52 21.26 -8.20 -6.25
C GLU A 52 20.90 -8.29 -4.77
N PRO A 53 21.41 -7.40 -3.90
CA PRO A 53 20.94 -7.32 -2.54
C PRO A 53 19.50 -6.79 -2.56
N VAL A 54 18.52 -7.68 -2.75
CA VAL A 54 17.13 -7.42 -2.40
C VAL A 54 17.11 -7.30 -0.89
N VAL A 55 17.28 -6.05 -0.42
CA VAL A 55 17.13 -5.69 0.98
C VAL A 55 15.77 -6.26 1.40
N PRO A 56 15.71 -7.24 2.31
CA PRO A 56 14.42 -7.79 2.73
C PRO A 56 13.59 -6.61 3.22
N PRO A 57 12.30 -6.51 2.86
CA PRO A 57 11.49 -5.39 3.30
C PRO A 57 11.58 -5.38 4.82
N ALA A 58 12.27 -4.37 5.35
CA ALA A 58 12.30 -4.12 6.77
C ALA A 58 10.84 -4.16 7.24
N LYS A 59 10.56 -4.70 8.42
CA LYS A 59 9.20 -4.76 8.98
C LYS A 59 8.72 -3.33 9.25
N ILE A 60 8.35 -2.66 8.18
CA ILE A 60 7.86 -1.29 8.14
C ILE A 60 6.49 -1.34 8.81
N SER A 61 6.33 -0.51 9.83
CA SER A 61 5.02 -0.34 10.45
C SER A 61 4.03 0.15 9.40
N ARG A 62 2.78 -0.31 9.47
CA ARG A 62 1.71 0.16 8.57
C ARG A 62 1.59 1.69 8.55
N ASN A 63 1.92 2.34 9.67
CA ASN A 63 1.92 3.80 9.78
C ASN A 63 3.06 4.46 9.00
N GLU A 64 4.24 3.86 9.01
CA GLU A 64 5.40 4.32 8.26
C GLU A 64 5.17 4.13 6.75
N ALA A 65 4.57 3.00 6.35
CA ALA A 65 4.15 2.77 4.96
C ALA A 65 3.14 3.83 4.48
N ASN A 66 2.13 4.15 5.29
CA ASN A 66 1.18 5.22 4.95
C ASN A 66 1.85 6.59 4.83
N THR A 67 2.85 6.86 5.67
CA THR A 67 3.63 8.10 5.62
C THR A 67 4.46 8.17 4.34
N ALA A 68 5.12 7.08 3.94
CA ALA A 68 5.83 7.02 2.65
C ALA A 68 4.89 7.21 1.46
N ILE A 69 3.70 6.62 1.51
CA ILE A 69 2.67 6.81 0.48
C ILE A 69 2.27 8.27 0.39
N ASP A 70 2.00 8.94 1.53
CA ASP A 70 1.58 10.33 1.55
C ASP A 70 2.70 11.27 1.02
N ILE A 71 3.95 11.05 1.42
CA ILE A 71 5.11 11.82 0.91
C ILE A 71 5.26 11.63 -0.60
N THR A 72 5.16 10.39 -1.07
CA THR A 72 5.28 10.06 -2.49
C THR A 72 4.12 10.65 -3.30
N ALA A 73 2.91 10.65 -2.73
CA ALA A 73 1.74 11.24 -3.38
C ALA A 73 1.90 12.75 -3.57
N GLU A 74 2.40 13.47 -2.56
CA GLU A 74 2.67 14.91 -2.66
C GLU A 74 3.74 15.25 -3.72
N ASP A 75 4.73 14.37 -3.96
CA ASP A 75 5.69 14.53 -5.06
C ASP A 75 5.06 14.31 -6.45
N ILE A 76 4.07 13.42 -6.54
CA ILE A 76 3.42 13.05 -7.81
C ILE A 76 2.40 14.10 -8.26
N ILE A 77 1.68 14.74 -7.34
CA ILE A 77 0.66 15.76 -7.66
C ILE A 77 1.13 16.81 -8.67
N PRO A 78 2.27 17.51 -8.48
CA PRO A 78 2.72 18.51 -9.44
C PRO A 78 3.06 17.91 -10.81
N ARG A 79 3.51 16.66 -10.87
CA ARG A 79 3.83 15.95 -12.11
C ARG A 79 2.57 15.61 -12.92
N LEU A 80 1.45 15.32 -12.24
CA LEU A 80 0.15 15.06 -12.86
C LEU A 80 -0.54 16.34 -13.38
N ASN A 81 -0.13 17.53 -12.94
CA ASN A 81 -0.64 18.79 -13.47
C ASN A 81 0.02 19.18 -14.81
N VAL A 82 1.13 18.54 -15.17
CA VAL A 82 1.81 18.78 -16.44
C VAL A 82 1.18 17.90 -17.52
N ILE A 83 0.49 18.55 -18.47
CA ILE A 83 -0.27 17.86 -19.52
C ILE A 83 0.62 16.91 -20.35
N SER A 84 1.86 17.31 -20.67
CA SER A 84 2.79 16.46 -21.43
C SER A 84 3.10 15.15 -20.72
N ASN A 85 3.31 15.18 -19.40
CA ASN A 85 3.59 13.98 -18.62
C ASN A 85 2.41 13.02 -18.65
N VAL A 86 1.19 13.55 -18.53
CA VAL A 86 -0.03 12.75 -18.54
C VAL A 86 -0.30 12.18 -19.94
N SER A 87 -0.08 12.97 -21.00
CA SER A 87 -0.23 12.48 -22.37
C SER A 87 0.74 11.35 -22.68
N ASP A 88 2.01 11.50 -22.29
CA ASP A 88 3.03 10.47 -22.54
C ASP A 88 2.70 9.17 -21.80
N LEU A 89 2.25 9.29 -20.54
CA LEU A 89 1.80 8.14 -19.74
C LEU A 89 0.64 7.40 -20.42
N VAL A 90 -0.36 8.13 -20.92
CA VAL A 90 -1.51 7.54 -21.61
C VAL A 90 -1.07 6.88 -22.92
N LEU A 91 -0.25 7.56 -23.73
CA LEU A 91 0.23 7.03 -25.01
C LEU A 91 1.03 5.74 -24.84
N VAL A 92 1.91 5.67 -23.84
CA VAL A 92 2.63 4.43 -23.51
C VAL A 92 1.65 3.34 -23.08
N SER A 93 0.65 3.67 -22.25
CA SER A 93 -0.35 2.71 -21.77
C SER A 93 -1.26 2.19 -22.90
N MET A 94 -1.48 2.99 -23.95
CA MET A 94 -2.29 2.59 -25.10
C MET A 94 -1.67 1.44 -25.89
N LEU A 95 -0.35 1.25 -25.84
CA LEU A 95 0.33 0.12 -26.49
C LEU A 95 -0.04 -1.24 -25.86
N SER A 96 -0.54 -1.22 -24.62
CA SER A 96 -0.96 -2.42 -23.88
C SER A 96 -2.46 -2.72 -24.03
N LEU A 97 -3.19 -1.93 -24.81
CA LEU A 97 -4.63 -2.13 -25.04
C LEU A 97 -4.86 -3.11 -26.20
N PRO A 98 -5.97 -3.88 -26.16
CA PRO A 98 -6.37 -4.71 -27.29
C PRO A 98 -6.82 -3.86 -28.50
N ASP A 99 -6.67 -4.40 -29.71
CA ASP A 99 -7.08 -3.74 -30.96
C ASP A 99 -8.59 -3.49 -31.05
N SER A 100 -9.40 -4.31 -30.37
CA SER A 100 -10.85 -4.21 -30.34
C SER A 100 -11.37 -4.03 -28.93
N MET A 101 -12.39 -3.17 -28.77
CA MET A 101 -13.03 -2.90 -27.48
C MET A 101 -13.76 -4.15 -26.95
N PRO A 102 -13.46 -4.62 -25.72
CA PRO A 102 -14.16 -5.77 -25.14
C PRO A 102 -15.65 -5.50 -24.85
N ASP A 103 -16.52 -6.48 -25.13
CA ASP A 103 -17.97 -6.35 -24.93
C ASP A 103 -18.36 -6.01 -23.49
N HIS A 104 -17.68 -6.62 -22.50
CA HIS A 104 -17.93 -6.34 -21.09
C HIS A 104 -17.59 -4.88 -20.73
N PHE A 105 -16.54 -4.32 -21.33
CA PHE A 105 -16.18 -2.92 -21.13
C PHE A 105 -17.28 -2.00 -21.67
N GLN A 106 -17.82 -2.31 -22.87
CA GLN A 106 -18.94 -1.55 -23.44
C GLN A 106 -20.18 -1.57 -22.55
N ALA A 107 -20.55 -2.75 -22.03
CA ALA A 107 -21.73 -2.90 -21.20
C ALA A 107 -21.63 -2.19 -19.84
N SER A 108 -20.40 -2.01 -19.32
CA SER A 108 -20.16 -1.46 -17.97
C SER A 108 -19.54 -0.06 -17.98
N TYR A 109 -19.35 0.55 -19.16
CA TYR A 109 -18.69 1.84 -19.26
C TYR A 109 -19.51 2.93 -18.58
N THR A 110 -18.90 3.61 -17.61
CA THR A 110 -19.49 4.76 -16.93
C THR A 110 -18.59 5.97 -17.15
N PRO A 111 -19.03 7.00 -17.89
CA PRO A 111 -18.25 8.21 -18.12
C PRO A 111 -17.87 8.91 -16.82
N VAL A 112 -16.65 9.46 -16.76
CA VAL A 112 -16.19 10.25 -15.61
C VAL A 112 -16.65 11.70 -15.78
N ALA A 113 -17.74 12.07 -15.13
CA ALA A 113 -18.41 13.36 -15.30
C ALA A 113 -17.58 14.60 -14.87
N ALA A 114 -16.57 14.42 -14.01
CA ALA A 114 -15.80 15.52 -13.41
C ALA A 114 -14.29 15.28 -13.43
N ALA A 115 -13.76 14.75 -14.54
CA ALA A 115 -12.34 14.46 -14.68
C ALA A 115 -11.46 15.72 -14.46
N GLY A 116 -10.32 15.57 -13.77
CA GLY A 116 -9.33 16.63 -13.61
C GLY A 116 -9.54 17.56 -12.41
N THR A 117 -10.50 17.28 -11.53
CA THR A 117 -10.62 18.04 -10.27
C THR A 117 -9.42 17.80 -9.36
N ALA A 118 -9.05 18.80 -8.55
CA ALA A 118 -7.93 18.67 -7.61
C ALA A 118 -8.09 17.49 -6.64
N SER A 119 -9.32 17.17 -6.23
CA SER A 119 -9.61 16.02 -5.37
C SER A 119 -9.32 14.69 -6.09
N GLN A 120 -9.67 14.56 -7.37
CA GLN A 120 -9.35 13.38 -8.16
C GLN A 120 -7.86 13.23 -8.42
N ILE A 121 -7.16 14.34 -8.71
CA ILE A 121 -5.70 14.33 -8.91
C ILE A 121 -5.01 13.83 -7.63
N LYS A 122 -5.43 14.32 -6.46
CA LYS A 122 -4.92 13.84 -5.16
C LYS A 122 -5.21 12.36 -4.94
N HIS A 123 -6.43 11.91 -5.26
CA HIS A 123 -6.79 10.51 -5.13
C HIS A 123 -5.94 9.61 -6.05
N LEU A 124 -5.79 9.99 -7.31
CA LEU A 124 -4.95 9.30 -8.29
C LEU A 124 -3.49 9.26 -7.85
N ALA A 125 -2.94 10.38 -7.39
CA ALA A 125 -1.58 10.46 -6.87
C ALA A 125 -1.36 9.48 -5.71
N ARG A 126 -2.33 9.36 -4.79
CA ARG A 126 -2.27 8.40 -3.68
C ARG A 126 -2.33 6.95 -4.17
N LEU A 127 -3.13 6.64 -5.18
CA LEU A 127 -3.18 5.30 -5.79
C LEU A 127 -1.86 4.92 -6.47
N LEU A 128 -1.26 5.86 -7.21
CA LEU A 128 0.05 5.67 -7.83
C LEU A 128 1.15 5.53 -6.77
N ALA A 129 1.15 6.40 -5.77
CA ALA A 129 2.09 6.34 -4.66
C ALA A 129 2.02 5.01 -3.91
N SER A 130 0.82 4.48 -3.67
CA SER A 130 0.66 3.17 -3.04
C SER A 130 1.30 2.04 -3.85
N GLN A 131 1.19 2.08 -5.18
CA GLN A 131 1.79 1.08 -6.06
C GLN A 131 3.31 1.24 -6.11
N LEU A 132 3.80 2.47 -6.22
CA LEU A 132 5.24 2.76 -6.21
C LEU A 132 5.88 2.36 -4.89
N THR A 133 5.29 2.75 -3.76
CA THR A 133 5.79 2.37 -2.43
C THR A 133 5.76 0.86 -2.23
N ALA A 134 4.74 0.15 -2.74
CA ALA A 134 4.71 -1.31 -2.71
C ALA A 134 5.82 -1.96 -3.56
N ALA A 135 6.22 -1.32 -4.65
CA ALA A 135 7.36 -1.70 -5.48
C ALA A 135 8.72 -1.22 -4.93
N GLY A 136 8.76 -0.59 -3.75
CA GLY A 136 9.98 -0.04 -3.17
C GLY A 136 10.49 1.24 -3.85
N LEU A 137 9.63 1.92 -4.60
CA LEU A 137 9.95 3.13 -5.36
C LEU A 137 9.28 4.37 -4.74
N GLY A 138 9.91 5.52 -4.98
CA GLY A 138 9.36 6.83 -4.67
C GLY A 138 10.01 7.51 -3.47
N LYS A 139 9.86 8.84 -3.43
CA LYS A 139 10.51 9.72 -2.46
C LYS A 139 10.24 9.34 -1.00
N GLY A 140 9.03 8.86 -0.69
CA GLY A 140 8.70 8.41 0.66
C GLY A 140 9.50 7.18 1.10
N VAL A 141 9.80 6.27 0.17
CA VAL A 141 10.65 5.09 0.44
C VAL A 141 12.10 5.53 0.66
N GLU A 142 12.61 6.41 -0.20
CA GLU A 142 13.96 6.98 -0.09
C GLU A 142 14.17 7.66 1.28
N GLU A 143 13.22 8.50 1.72
CA GLU A 143 13.30 9.15 3.02
C GLU A 143 13.29 8.17 4.20
N MET A 144 12.58 7.04 4.08
CA MET A 144 12.57 6.02 5.12
C MET A 144 13.92 5.31 5.21
N VAL A 145 14.52 4.98 4.08
CA VAL A 145 15.86 4.38 3.99
C VAL A 145 16.90 5.35 4.56
N ASP A 146 16.82 6.64 4.20
CA ASP A 146 17.72 7.68 4.73
C ASP A 146 17.59 7.85 6.24
N LYS A 147 16.36 7.83 6.78
CA LYS A 147 16.13 7.88 8.23
C LYS A 147 16.76 6.67 8.92
N MET A 148 16.62 5.47 8.34
CA MET A 148 17.17 4.24 8.91
C MET A 148 18.70 4.23 8.90
N THR A 149 19.33 4.66 7.79
CA THR A 149 20.79 4.72 7.68
C THR A 149 21.39 5.80 8.59
N ASN A 150 20.77 6.97 8.69
CA ASN A 150 21.23 8.05 9.56
C ASN A 150 21.06 7.73 11.05
N SER A 151 19.97 7.03 11.41
CA SER A 151 19.76 6.56 12.79
C SER A 151 20.82 5.55 13.20
N SER A 152 21.17 4.64 12.28
CA SER A 152 22.23 3.64 12.50
C SER A 152 23.61 4.29 12.66
N LYS A 153 23.96 5.28 11.83
CA LYS A 153 25.21 6.05 11.97
C LYS A 153 25.29 6.81 13.29
N LYS A 154 24.18 7.39 13.74
CA LYS A 154 24.13 8.14 15.01
C LYS A 154 24.33 7.21 16.22
N GLN A 155 23.77 6.00 16.21
CA GLN A 155 24.00 5.00 17.26
C GLN A 155 25.47 4.56 17.31
N LEU A 156 26.05 4.20 16.16
CA LEU A 156 27.47 3.84 16.06
C LEU A 156 28.39 4.94 16.59
N SER A 157 28.10 6.21 16.29
CA SER A 157 28.89 7.34 16.81
C SER A 157 28.73 7.59 18.31
N ALA A 158 27.57 7.24 18.89
CA ALA A 158 27.30 7.38 20.31
C ALA A 158 27.97 6.28 21.12
N GLU A 159 27.93 5.03 20.65
CA GLU A 159 28.64 3.90 21.27
C GLU A 159 30.15 4.08 21.23
N GLN A 160 30.71 4.60 20.13
CA GLN A 160 32.14 4.93 20.04
C GLN A 160 32.54 6.05 21.02
N ASN A 161 31.67 7.05 21.22
CA ASN A 161 31.94 8.13 22.18
C ASN A 161 31.91 7.63 23.63
N ILE A 162 30.97 6.76 23.98
CA ILE A 162 30.85 6.17 25.31
C ILE A 162 32.07 5.29 25.62
N GLU A 163 32.51 4.48 24.67
CA GLU A 163 33.67 3.59 24.85
C GLU A 163 34.99 4.37 25.02
N GLN A 164 35.16 5.48 24.28
CA GLN A 164 36.31 6.37 24.45
C GLN A 164 36.33 7.05 25.83
N ASN A 165 35.17 7.51 26.31
CA ASN A 165 35.07 8.17 27.61
C ASN A 165 35.33 7.20 28.78
N GLN A 166 34.90 5.94 28.66
CA GLN A 166 35.19 4.89 29.65
C GLN A 166 36.68 4.52 29.69
N LYS A 167 37.36 4.41 28.54
CA LYS A 167 38.81 4.14 28.48
C LYS A 167 39.62 5.24 29.16
N ILE A 168 39.26 6.51 28.98
CA ILE A 168 39.94 7.64 29.63
C ILE A 168 39.76 7.58 31.15
N ALA A 169 38.55 7.30 31.64
CA ALA A 169 38.27 7.22 33.08
C ALA A 169 39.07 6.10 33.79
N ILE A 170 39.24 4.95 33.14
CA ILE A 170 39.98 3.80 33.71
C ILE A 170 41.47 4.10 33.85
N VAL A 171 42.08 4.78 32.87
CA VAL A 171 43.52 5.11 32.91
C VAL A 171 43.84 6.13 34.02
N ILE A 172 42.93 7.09 34.28
CA ILE A 172 43.11 8.09 35.33
C ILE A 172 43.02 7.44 36.73
N GLY A 173 42.16 6.42 36.92
CA GLY A 173 42.00 5.73 38.19
C GLY A 173 43.17 4.83 38.61
N GLN A 174 44.12 4.51 37.72
CA GLN A 174 45.27 3.65 38.01
C GLN A 174 46.54 4.41 38.44
N THR A 175 46.50 5.74 38.59
CA THR A 175 47.70 6.56 38.91
C THR A 175 47.76 7.04 40.38
N ILE A 176 47.29 6.25 41.34
CA ILE A 176 47.47 6.54 42.78
C ILE A 176 48.17 5.38 43.47
#